data_AF-A0A939AV94-F1
#
_entry.id   AF-A0A939AV94-F1
#
_cell.length_a   1.000
_cell.length_b   1.000
_cell.length_c   1.000
_cell.angle_alpha   90.00
_cell.angle_beta   90.00
_cell.angle_gamma   90.00
#
_symmetry.space_group_name_H-M   'P 1'
#
loop_
_entity.id
_entity.type
_entity.pdbx_description
1 polymer ?
#
loop_
_entity_poly.entity_id
_entity_poly.type
_entity_poly.pdbx_seq_one_letter_code
_entity_poly.pdbx_strand_id
1 'polypeptide(L)'
;MNFRIWVLLIAALSLIALAGCGRIGPSRGPAVTPIPTKTLRPTFTSTPVRPTAVPPSATPIPIPTVTPAPPAPTAPPTVAPTAAPPTATATPEKAAFTVSEPAVNVRGGPGVNYPILGEVRQGQTFDITGKNPNGDWWQFTYEGRTGWITAGMVTARGTARVQVAANIPAPPTSPPPPPTTPPQPTNTPAPALRYALTGKSQLRPNTNDFVTVWCFVFNQAGTALVPGTLRVTRDGAVIKEQAYSGGTEPARGDSGYPSEFLYNPGCKAEIQPALNGNYSAFIIQGGQQVSDVFNFTVSGVTNRIAIIEWKEK
;
A
#
# COMPACT_ATOMS: atom_id res chain seq x y z
N MET A 1 34.23 -67.96 -23.67
CA MET A 1 34.81 -67.42 -22.43
C MET A 1 34.00 -66.24 -21.85
N ASN A 2 32.65 -66.25 -21.90
CA ASN A 2 31.86 -65.04 -21.56
C ASN A 2 30.75 -65.25 -20.52
N PHE A 3 30.49 -66.48 -20.04
CA PHE A 3 29.41 -66.75 -19.09
C PHE A 3 29.83 -66.53 -17.62
N ARG A 4 31.11 -66.79 -17.30
CA ARG A 4 31.65 -66.63 -15.94
C ARG A 4 31.84 -65.16 -15.51
N ILE A 5 32.02 -64.26 -16.48
CA ILE A 5 32.20 -62.81 -16.21
C ILE A 5 30.86 -62.14 -15.87
N TRP A 6 29.76 -62.57 -16.50
CA TRP A 6 28.43 -62.04 -16.21
C TRP A 6 27.87 -62.47 -14.85
N VAL A 7 28.17 -63.70 -14.41
CA VAL A 7 27.77 -64.19 -13.08
C VAL A 7 28.51 -63.43 -11.96
N LEU A 8 29.78 -63.06 -12.17
CA LEU A 8 30.55 -62.29 -11.18
C LEU A 8 30.10 -60.82 -11.09
N LEU A 9 29.65 -60.22 -12.20
CA LEU A 9 29.12 -58.84 -12.20
C LEU A 9 27.75 -58.74 -11.52
N ILE A 10 26.88 -59.75 -11.67
CA ILE A 10 25.56 -59.77 -11.00
C ILE A 10 25.73 -60.01 -9.50
N ALA A 11 26.69 -60.86 -9.08
CA ALA A 11 27.00 -61.09 -7.68
C ALA A 11 27.62 -59.84 -7.00
N ALA A 12 28.46 -59.07 -7.70
CA ALA A 12 29.05 -57.84 -7.19
C ALA A 12 28.03 -56.68 -7.06
N LEU A 13 27.07 -56.58 -7.98
CA LEU A 13 26.00 -55.56 -7.89
C LEU A 13 24.97 -55.87 -6.78
N SER A 14 24.86 -57.14 -6.39
CA SER A 14 23.94 -57.59 -5.33
C SER A 14 24.50 -57.32 -3.93
N LEU A 15 25.82 -57.14 -3.78
CA LEU A 15 26.46 -56.86 -2.49
C LEU A 15 26.45 -55.37 -2.08
N ILE A 16 26.10 -54.45 -2.97
CA ILE A 16 26.06 -53.00 -2.67
C ILE A 16 24.69 -52.60 -2.07
N ALA A 17 23.70 -53.49 -2.06
CA ALA A 17 22.35 -53.20 -1.58
C ALA A 17 22.09 -53.45 -0.07
N LEU A 18 23.10 -53.84 0.73
CA LEU A 18 22.92 -54.18 2.16
C LEU A 18 23.60 -53.27 3.20
N ALA A 19 24.20 -52.15 2.79
CA ALA A 19 24.79 -51.18 3.72
C ALA A 19 24.00 -49.86 3.75
N GLY A 20 22.77 -49.92 4.27
CA GLY A 20 21.87 -48.76 4.34
C GLY A 20 20.92 -48.76 5.54
N CYS A 21 21.22 -49.44 6.64
CA CYS A 21 20.47 -49.29 7.90
C CYS A 21 20.95 -48.04 8.65
N GLY A 22 20.49 -46.86 8.23
CA GLY A 22 20.57 -45.63 9.00
C GLY A 22 19.53 -45.64 10.13
N ARG A 23 20.00 -45.49 11.37
CA ARG A 23 19.20 -45.58 12.61
C ARG A 23 18.13 -44.49 12.67
N ILE A 24 16.87 -44.90 12.85
CA ILE A 24 15.74 -44.02 13.20
C ILE A 24 15.88 -43.66 14.68
N GLY A 25 16.42 -42.47 14.97
CA GLY A 25 16.32 -41.86 16.29
C GLY A 25 14.93 -41.24 16.48
N PRO A 26 14.36 -41.22 17.70
CA PRO A 26 13.09 -40.57 17.95
C PRO A 26 13.23 -39.06 17.69
N SER A 27 12.51 -38.53 16.69
CA SER A 27 12.42 -37.09 16.46
C SER A 27 11.74 -36.46 17.67
N ARG A 28 12.47 -35.66 18.43
CA ARG A 28 11.88 -34.73 19.41
C ARG A 28 10.87 -33.87 18.66
N GLY A 29 9.60 -33.98 19.06
CA GLY A 29 8.53 -33.13 18.54
C GLY A 29 8.85 -31.65 18.74
N PRO A 30 8.21 -30.74 17.98
CA PRO A 30 8.43 -29.32 18.13
C PRO A 30 8.14 -28.93 19.59
N ALA A 31 9.12 -28.26 20.22
CA ALA A 31 8.95 -27.69 21.53
C ALA A 31 7.76 -26.73 21.49
N VAL A 32 6.76 -26.97 22.33
CA VAL A 32 5.63 -26.06 22.50
C VAL A 32 6.19 -24.75 23.08
N THR A 33 6.31 -23.73 22.24
CA THR A 33 6.67 -22.38 22.69
C THR A 33 5.56 -21.87 23.61
N PRO A 34 5.85 -21.46 24.85
CA PRO A 34 4.83 -20.90 25.73
C PRO A 34 4.27 -19.61 25.11
N ILE A 35 2.94 -19.53 25.06
CA ILE A 35 2.21 -18.35 24.58
C ILE A 35 2.48 -17.22 25.59
N PRO A 36 2.85 -16.00 25.15
CA PRO A 36 3.06 -14.88 26.06
C PRO A 36 1.75 -14.50 26.75
N THR A 37 1.66 -14.78 28.04
CA THR A 37 0.58 -14.29 28.90
C THR A 37 0.64 -12.77 28.98
N LYS A 38 -0.38 -12.07 28.49
CA LYS A 38 -0.50 -10.62 28.68
C LYS A 38 -0.69 -10.30 30.16
N THR A 39 0.37 -9.82 30.81
CA THR A 39 0.29 -9.24 32.15
C THR A 39 -0.48 -7.91 32.06
N LEU A 40 -1.58 -7.81 32.80
CA LEU A 40 -2.36 -6.57 32.89
C LEU A 40 -1.48 -5.48 33.51
N ARG A 41 -1.34 -4.37 32.78
CA ARG A 41 -0.64 -3.17 33.25
C ARG A 41 -1.51 -2.49 34.32
N PRO A 42 -0.98 -2.15 35.51
CA PRO A 42 -1.75 -1.42 36.50
C PRO A 42 -2.11 -0.03 35.95
N THR A 43 -3.41 0.26 35.94
CA THR A 43 -3.94 1.58 35.63
C THR A 43 -3.84 2.43 36.89
N PHE A 44 -2.99 3.46 36.88
CA PHE A 44 -2.96 4.45 37.94
C PHE A 44 -4.12 5.43 37.73
N THR A 45 -5.16 5.29 38.55
CA THR A 45 -6.23 6.27 38.67
C THR A 45 -5.67 7.52 39.35
N SER A 46 -5.67 8.66 38.65
CA SER A 46 -5.21 9.94 39.22
C SER A 46 -6.15 10.42 40.31
N THR A 47 -5.61 10.69 41.50
CA THR A 47 -6.30 11.32 42.62
C THR A 47 -6.78 12.73 42.23
N PRO A 48 -8.03 13.13 42.52
CA PRO A 48 -8.50 14.48 42.24
C PRO A 48 -7.80 15.49 43.16
N VAL A 49 -7.32 16.59 42.57
CA VAL A 49 -6.65 17.68 43.28
C VAL A 49 -7.69 18.49 44.06
N ARG A 50 -7.46 18.61 45.37
CA ARG A 50 -8.24 19.41 46.32
C ARG A 50 -8.16 20.91 45.97
N PRO A 51 -9.27 21.66 45.93
CA PRO A 51 -9.21 23.10 45.70
C PRO A 51 -8.51 23.81 46.87
N THR A 52 -7.47 24.58 46.55
CA THR A 52 -6.81 25.50 47.50
C THR A 52 -7.64 26.77 47.62
N ALA A 53 -7.99 27.15 48.85
CA ALA A 53 -8.71 28.38 49.17
C ALA A 53 -7.83 29.61 48.89
N VAL A 54 -8.44 30.63 48.26
CA VAL A 54 -7.84 31.94 47.99
C VAL A 54 -7.85 32.77 49.29
N PRO A 55 -6.74 33.40 49.70
CA PRO A 55 -6.73 34.31 50.85
C PRO A 55 -7.41 35.66 50.52
N PRO A 56 -7.99 36.35 51.52
CA PRO A 56 -8.73 37.59 51.30
C PRO A 56 -7.82 38.78 50.95
N SER A 57 -8.31 39.60 50.01
CA SER A 57 -7.73 40.84 49.53
C SER A 57 -7.66 41.91 50.64
N ALA A 58 -6.50 42.56 50.76
CA ALA A 58 -6.29 43.67 51.68
C ALA A 58 -7.07 44.93 51.28
N THR A 59 -7.55 45.65 52.28
CA THR A 59 -8.30 46.91 52.23
C THR A 59 -7.43 48.07 51.71
N PRO A 60 -7.93 48.94 50.81
CA PRO A 60 -7.17 50.10 50.34
C PRO A 60 -7.12 51.23 51.39
N ILE A 61 -5.94 51.84 51.51
CA ILE A 61 -5.65 53.03 52.33
C ILE A 61 -6.09 54.30 51.56
N PRO A 62 -6.76 55.29 52.17
CA PRO A 62 -7.12 56.53 51.48
C PRO A 62 -5.90 57.44 51.24
N ILE A 63 -5.83 58.00 50.03
CA ILE A 63 -4.85 59.01 49.59
C ILE A 63 -5.38 60.40 50.00
N PRO A 64 -4.56 61.32 50.52
CA PRO A 64 -5.02 62.66 50.87
C PRO A 64 -5.33 63.52 49.63
N THR A 65 -6.47 64.19 49.70
CA THR A 65 -6.97 65.18 48.75
C THR A 65 -6.06 66.41 48.71
N VAL A 66 -5.50 66.74 47.54
CA VAL A 66 -4.83 68.03 47.31
C VAL A 66 -5.82 69.05 46.75
N THR A 67 -5.93 70.17 47.44
CA THR A 67 -6.72 71.35 47.08
C THR A 67 -6.10 72.07 45.87
N PRO A 68 -6.84 72.36 44.78
CA PRO A 68 -6.30 73.12 43.66
C PRO A 68 -6.24 74.62 43.96
N ALA A 69 -5.13 75.25 43.56
CA ALA A 69 -4.92 76.70 43.62
C ALA A 69 -5.54 77.43 42.40
N PRO A 70 -5.93 78.72 42.51
CA PRO A 70 -6.67 79.45 41.47
C PRO A 70 -5.84 79.81 40.23
N PRO A 71 -6.47 80.03 39.06
CA PRO A 71 -5.75 80.37 37.82
C PRO A 71 -5.36 81.86 37.79
N ALA A 72 -4.15 82.13 37.27
CA ALA A 72 -3.67 83.47 36.96
C ALA A 72 -4.10 83.90 35.53
N PRO A 73 -4.26 85.21 35.26
CA PRO A 73 -4.90 85.72 34.04
C PRO A 73 -4.01 85.70 32.79
N THR A 74 -4.65 85.38 31.68
CA THR A 74 -4.13 85.23 30.31
C THR A 74 -3.64 86.55 29.69
N ALA A 75 -2.42 86.56 29.14
CA ALA A 75 -1.95 87.59 28.21
C ALA A 75 -2.27 87.20 26.74
N PRO A 76 -2.57 88.15 25.83
CA PRO A 76 -2.89 87.84 24.45
C PRO A 76 -1.63 87.43 23.64
N PRO A 77 -1.67 86.38 22.80
CA PRO A 77 -0.52 86.01 21.99
C PRO A 77 -0.39 86.88 20.73
N THR A 78 0.82 87.40 20.53
CA THR A 78 1.34 88.00 19.30
C THR A 78 1.39 86.97 18.17
N VAL A 79 0.98 87.37 16.95
CA VAL A 79 0.93 86.50 15.76
C VAL A 79 2.34 86.24 15.22
N ALA A 80 2.78 84.98 15.27
CA ALA A 80 4.03 84.49 14.66
C ALA A 80 3.78 84.01 13.21
N PRO A 81 4.77 84.08 12.30
CA PRO A 81 4.61 83.66 10.91
C PRO A 81 4.30 82.16 10.79
N THR A 82 3.32 81.84 9.96
CA THR A 82 2.86 80.47 9.65
C THR A 82 4.02 79.62 9.11
N ALA A 83 4.47 78.66 9.92
CA ALA A 83 5.35 77.58 9.48
C ALA A 83 4.63 76.69 8.47
N ALA A 84 5.34 76.28 7.41
CA ALA A 84 4.86 75.30 6.44
C ALA A 84 4.39 74.01 7.16
N PRO A 85 3.33 73.34 6.67
CA PRO A 85 2.83 72.12 7.31
C PRO A 85 3.96 71.06 7.36
N PRO A 86 4.16 70.38 8.50
CA PRO A 86 5.17 69.34 8.61
C PRO A 86 4.85 68.27 7.58
N THR A 87 5.83 67.94 6.72
CA THR A 87 5.74 66.77 5.86
C THR A 87 5.52 65.55 6.76
N ALA A 88 4.39 64.85 6.57
CA ALA A 88 4.09 63.66 7.34
C ALA A 88 5.21 62.64 7.12
N THR A 89 6.02 62.40 8.16
CA THR A 89 6.91 61.24 8.20
C THR A 89 6.03 60.01 8.09
N ALA A 90 6.10 59.30 6.96
CA ALA A 90 5.34 58.08 6.74
C ALA A 90 5.59 57.10 7.91
N THR A 91 4.54 56.79 8.67
CA THR A 91 4.57 55.72 9.65
C THR A 91 5.02 54.45 8.92
N PRO A 92 6.08 53.75 9.36
CA PRO A 92 6.56 52.56 8.67
C PRO A 92 5.42 51.55 8.55
N GLU A 93 5.02 51.24 7.30
CA GLU A 93 3.98 50.26 7.01
C GLU A 93 4.39 48.91 7.59
N LYS A 94 3.50 48.33 8.41
CA LYS A 94 3.73 47.02 9.01
C LYS A 94 3.76 45.98 7.89
N ALA A 95 4.80 45.15 7.88
CA ALA A 95 4.91 44.10 6.88
C ALA A 95 3.75 43.12 7.01
N ALA A 96 3.08 42.83 5.89
CA ALA A 96 1.92 41.96 5.84
C ALA A 96 1.87 41.23 4.49
N PHE A 97 1.14 40.12 4.43
CA PHE A 97 0.86 39.41 3.18
C PHE A 97 -0.63 39.13 3.03
N THR A 98 -1.09 39.05 1.78
CA THR A 98 -2.43 38.60 1.41
C THR A 98 -2.32 37.33 0.57
N VAL A 99 -3.11 36.31 0.89
CA VAL A 99 -3.12 35.03 0.18
C VAL A 99 -3.66 35.22 -1.24
N SER A 100 -2.88 34.87 -2.26
CA SER A 100 -3.26 35.03 -3.68
C SER A 100 -3.92 33.79 -4.27
N GLU A 101 -3.60 32.61 -3.75
CA GLU A 101 -4.13 31.31 -4.20
C GLU A 101 -5.42 30.90 -3.45
N PRO A 102 -6.26 29.99 -4.01
CA PRO A 102 -7.49 29.54 -3.37
C PRO A 102 -7.29 29.01 -1.95
N ALA A 103 -6.22 28.24 -1.75
CA ALA A 103 -5.85 27.60 -0.51
C ALA A 103 -4.33 27.41 -0.45
N VAL A 104 -3.72 27.76 0.69
CA VAL A 104 -2.27 27.62 0.92
C VAL A 104 -2.02 26.97 2.27
N ASN A 105 -1.16 25.95 2.27
CA ASN A 105 -0.75 25.25 3.48
C ASN A 105 0.10 26.16 4.39
N VAL A 106 -0.27 26.21 5.66
CA VAL A 106 0.55 26.76 6.74
C VAL A 106 1.42 25.64 7.29
N ARG A 107 2.73 25.86 7.37
CA ARG A 107 3.70 24.84 7.78
C ARG A 107 4.39 25.20 9.09
N GLY A 108 4.90 24.17 9.77
CA GLY A 108 5.66 24.31 11.02
C GLY A 108 7.03 24.94 10.86
N GLY A 109 7.53 25.06 9.64
CA GLY A 109 8.83 25.65 9.32
C GLY A 109 8.94 26.02 7.83
N PRO A 110 10.03 26.73 7.44
CA PRO A 110 10.21 27.23 6.09
C PRO A 110 10.67 26.14 5.13
N GLY A 111 9.74 25.31 4.67
CA GLY A 111 10.01 24.28 3.66
C GLY A 111 8.91 23.24 3.54
N VAL A 112 8.93 22.49 2.44
CA VAL A 112 7.90 21.46 2.15
C VAL A 112 8.01 20.21 3.03
N ASN A 113 9.17 19.98 3.65
CA ASN A 113 9.40 18.84 4.54
C ASN A 113 8.83 19.06 5.95
N TYR A 114 8.42 20.28 6.30
CA TYR A 114 7.83 20.58 7.59
C TYR A 114 6.35 20.18 7.62
N PRO A 115 5.83 19.75 8.80
CA PRO A 115 4.44 19.38 8.96
C PRO A 115 3.50 20.52 8.61
N ILE A 116 2.34 20.19 8.04
CA ILE A 116 1.26 21.14 7.78
C ILE A 116 0.52 21.37 9.10
N LEU A 117 0.47 22.64 9.54
CA LEU A 117 -0.26 23.05 10.74
C LEU A 117 -1.74 23.30 10.44
N GLY A 118 -2.05 23.69 9.20
CA GLY A 118 -3.38 24.04 8.73
C GLY A 118 -3.32 24.69 7.35
N GLU A 119 -4.38 25.42 7.00
CA GLU A 119 -4.57 26.05 5.69
C GLU A 119 -5.12 27.48 5.87
N VAL A 120 -4.74 28.37 4.95
CA VAL A 120 -5.32 29.72 4.80
C VAL A 120 -5.88 29.90 3.40
N ARG A 121 -6.89 30.76 3.26
CA ARG A 121 -7.66 30.93 2.01
C ARG A 121 -7.38 32.27 1.34
N GLN A 122 -7.66 32.32 0.04
CA GLN A 122 -7.51 33.53 -0.79
C GLN A 122 -8.14 34.77 -0.12
N GLY A 123 -7.44 35.90 -0.22
CA GLY A 123 -7.90 37.19 0.31
C GLY A 123 -7.67 37.40 1.82
N GLN A 124 -7.34 36.35 2.57
CA GLN A 124 -6.95 36.52 3.97
C GLN A 124 -5.61 37.24 4.07
N THR A 125 -5.50 38.14 5.05
CA THR A 125 -4.30 38.97 5.26
C THR A 125 -3.75 38.75 6.66
N PHE A 126 -2.42 38.63 6.76
CA PHE A 126 -1.71 38.41 8.01
C PHE A 126 -0.45 39.25 8.09
N ASP A 127 -0.07 39.62 9.31
CA ASP A 127 1.17 40.33 9.56
C ASP A 127 2.38 39.39 9.45
N ILE A 128 3.43 39.86 8.77
CA ILE A 128 4.71 39.16 8.68
C ILE A 128 5.52 39.47 9.94
N THR A 129 5.91 38.43 10.66
CA THR A 129 6.75 38.53 11.87
C THR A 129 8.21 38.20 11.60
N GLY A 130 8.53 37.57 10.46
CA GLY A 130 9.89 37.23 10.08
C GLY A 130 9.97 36.56 8.70
N LYS A 131 11.19 36.23 8.27
CA LYS A 131 11.44 35.43 7.05
C LYS A 131 12.50 34.36 7.28
N ASN A 132 12.60 33.39 6.38
CA ASN A 132 13.74 32.48 6.34
C ASN A 132 14.96 33.19 5.71
N PRO A 133 16.18 32.64 5.86
CA PRO A 133 17.40 33.28 5.33
C PRO A 133 17.32 33.58 3.83
N ASN A 134 16.67 32.71 3.05
CA ASN A 134 16.54 32.85 1.61
C ASN A 134 15.42 33.82 1.18
N GLY A 135 14.49 34.18 2.09
CA GLY A 135 13.36 35.05 1.79
C GLY A 135 12.18 34.39 1.08
N ASP A 136 12.25 33.09 0.77
CA ASP A 136 11.18 32.35 0.09
C ASP A 136 10.02 31.95 1.01
N TRP A 137 10.15 32.14 2.32
CA TRP A 137 9.12 31.82 3.31
C TRP A 137 8.92 32.96 4.30
N TRP A 138 7.65 33.33 4.53
CA TRP A 138 7.24 34.28 5.55
C TRP A 138 6.82 33.56 6.82
N GLN A 139 7.26 34.09 7.95
CA GLN A 139 6.81 33.70 9.29
C GLN A 139 5.67 34.61 9.72
N PHE A 140 4.65 34.04 10.34
CA PHE A 140 3.52 34.77 10.90
C PHE A 140 2.89 34.01 12.08
N THR A 141 1.93 34.64 12.75
CA THR A 141 1.14 33.99 13.80
C THR A 141 -0.08 33.33 13.20
N TYR A 142 -0.18 32.02 13.33
CA TYR A 142 -1.33 31.21 12.91
C TYR A 142 -1.92 30.52 14.14
N GLU A 143 -3.19 30.83 14.46
CA GLU A 143 -3.90 30.23 15.60
C GLU A 143 -3.13 30.28 16.94
N GLY A 144 -2.45 31.40 17.21
CA GLY A 144 -1.68 31.60 18.44
C GLY A 144 -0.31 30.92 18.49
N ARG A 145 0.11 30.26 17.40
CA ARG A 145 1.44 29.64 17.25
C ARG A 145 2.17 30.17 16.01
N THR A 146 3.48 29.92 15.94
CA THR A 146 4.29 30.30 14.79
C THR A 146 3.99 29.42 13.58
N GLY A 147 3.62 30.03 12.46
CA GLY A 147 3.40 29.38 11.18
C GLY A 147 4.29 29.95 10.08
N TRP A 148 4.46 29.18 9.02
CA TRP A 148 5.26 29.53 7.85
C TRP A 148 4.45 29.34 6.56
N ILE A 149 4.55 30.31 5.66
CA ILE A 149 3.89 30.29 4.35
C ILE A 149 4.89 30.62 3.25
N THR A 150 4.75 29.99 2.09
CA THR A 150 5.63 30.24 0.95
C THR A 150 5.35 31.62 0.32
N ALA A 151 6.40 32.39 0.08
CA ALA A 151 6.31 33.73 -0.48
C ALA A 151 5.72 33.73 -1.91
N GLY A 152 5.89 32.64 -2.65
CA GLY A 152 5.38 32.52 -4.02
C GLY A 152 3.86 32.35 -4.14
N MET A 153 3.13 32.16 -3.03
CA MET A 153 1.67 31.97 -3.01
C MET A 153 0.94 33.13 -2.31
N VAL A 154 1.64 34.23 -2.02
CA VAL A 154 1.09 35.40 -1.33
C VAL A 154 1.62 36.70 -1.94
N THR A 155 0.83 37.76 -1.83
CA THR A 155 1.27 39.12 -2.17
C THR A 155 1.69 39.83 -0.89
N ALA A 156 2.99 40.10 -0.73
CA ALA A 156 3.54 40.75 0.46
C ALA A 156 3.80 42.25 0.27
N ARG A 157 3.63 43.04 1.33
CA ARG A 157 3.89 44.50 1.41
C ARG A 157 4.74 44.82 2.63
N GLY A 158 5.44 45.95 2.61
CA GLY A 158 6.28 46.39 3.74
C GLY A 158 7.47 45.47 4.05
N THR A 159 7.88 44.58 3.14
CA THR A 159 8.84 43.50 3.42
C THR A 159 10.29 43.95 3.59
N ALA A 160 10.63 45.18 3.20
CA ALA A 160 12.00 45.71 3.15
C ALA A 160 12.75 45.62 4.50
N ARG A 161 12.02 45.68 5.63
CA ARG A 161 12.60 45.65 6.98
C ARG A 161 12.34 44.34 7.72
N VAL A 162 11.75 43.33 7.07
CA VAL A 162 11.48 42.03 7.70
C VAL A 162 12.80 41.32 7.97
N GLN A 163 13.07 41.05 9.25
CA GLN A 163 14.27 40.37 9.72
C GLN A 163 14.15 38.85 9.51
N VAL A 164 15.30 38.19 9.42
CA VAL A 164 15.35 36.73 9.49
C VAL A 164 14.88 36.30 10.88
N ALA A 165 13.98 35.32 10.94
CA ALA A 165 13.43 34.84 12.20
C ALA A 165 14.55 34.23 13.07
N ALA A 166 14.59 34.57 14.36
CA ALA A 166 15.63 34.11 15.28
C ALA A 166 15.53 32.60 15.62
N ASN A 167 14.30 32.07 15.68
CA ASN A 167 14.02 30.69 16.09
C ASN A 167 13.36 29.91 14.95
N ILE A 168 14.14 29.58 13.92
CA ILE A 168 13.68 28.71 12.83
C ILE A 168 13.83 27.26 13.28
N PRO A 169 12.75 26.45 13.30
CA PRO A 169 12.86 25.04 13.65
C PRO A 169 13.81 24.32 12.69
N ALA A 170 14.70 23.49 13.22
CA ALA A 170 15.51 22.62 12.37
C ALA A 170 14.58 21.78 11.47
N PRO A 171 14.94 21.55 10.20
CA PRO A 171 14.17 20.65 9.34
C PRO A 171 13.98 19.32 10.06
N PRO A 172 12.76 18.73 10.02
CA PRO A 172 12.59 17.40 10.55
C PRO A 172 13.62 16.50 9.86
N THR A 173 14.45 15.84 10.66
CA THR A 173 15.32 14.79 10.15
C THR A 173 14.41 13.79 9.46
N SER A 174 14.65 13.49 8.19
CA SER A 174 13.93 12.40 7.53
C SER A 174 13.99 11.19 8.46
N PRO A 175 12.88 10.45 8.65
CA PRO A 175 12.95 9.17 9.34
C PRO A 175 14.15 8.39 8.77
N PRO A 176 14.89 7.63 9.60
CA PRO A 176 15.87 6.69 9.08
C PRO A 176 15.20 5.92 7.94
N PRO A 177 15.89 5.67 6.80
CA PRO A 177 15.32 4.82 5.79
C PRO A 177 14.83 3.55 6.49
N PRO A 178 13.60 3.08 6.19
CA PRO A 178 13.13 1.84 6.77
C PRO A 178 14.23 0.78 6.60
N PRO A 179 14.48 -0.09 7.60
CA PRO A 179 15.47 -1.15 7.45
C PRO A 179 15.24 -1.79 6.09
N THR A 180 16.27 -1.84 5.25
CA THR A 180 16.20 -2.43 3.92
C THR A 180 15.51 -3.76 4.07
N THR A 181 14.32 -3.88 3.49
CA THR A 181 13.68 -5.17 3.35
C THR A 181 14.72 -6.10 2.71
N PRO A 182 14.87 -7.35 3.19
CA PRO A 182 15.58 -8.37 2.43
C PRO A 182 15.12 -8.25 0.96
N PRO A 183 16.03 -8.37 -0.03
CA PRO A 183 15.69 -8.10 -1.42
C PRO A 183 14.31 -8.66 -1.72
N GLN A 184 13.36 -7.77 -1.97
CA GLN A 184 12.03 -8.16 -2.39
C GLN A 184 12.25 -9.15 -3.53
N PRO A 185 11.67 -10.36 -3.50
CA PRO A 185 11.78 -11.25 -4.64
C PRO A 185 11.40 -10.40 -5.84
N THR A 186 12.34 -10.23 -6.77
CA THR A 186 12.13 -9.59 -8.06
C THR A 186 10.74 -9.98 -8.47
N ASN A 187 9.82 -9.03 -8.74
CA ASN A 187 8.49 -9.37 -9.24
C ASN A 187 8.72 -10.37 -10.35
N THR A 188 8.50 -11.65 -10.08
CA THR A 188 8.60 -12.69 -11.08
C THR A 188 7.63 -12.21 -12.13
N PRO A 189 8.08 -11.94 -13.37
CA PRO A 189 7.18 -11.47 -14.41
C PRO A 189 5.95 -12.37 -14.34
N ALA A 190 4.77 -11.76 -14.16
CA ALA A 190 3.52 -12.52 -14.12
C ALA A 190 3.59 -13.52 -15.28
N PRO A 191 3.37 -14.83 -15.04
CA PRO A 191 3.62 -15.84 -16.05
C PRO A 191 2.98 -15.38 -17.36
N ALA A 192 3.79 -15.20 -18.40
CA ALA A 192 3.26 -14.76 -19.69
C ALA A 192 2.25 -15.82 -20.14
N LEU A 193 0.96 -15.52 -19.98
CA LEU A 193 -0.12 -16.45 -20.32
C LEU A 193 -0.11 -16.60 -21.84
N ARG A 194 0.32 -17.79 -22.29
CA ARG A 194 0.42 -18.15 -23.70
C ARG A 194 -0.93 -18.47 -24.31
N TYR A 195 -1.87 -19.00 -23.52
CA TYR A 195 -3.16 -19.47 -24.02
C TYR A 195 -4.34 -18.72 -23.41
N ALA A 196 -5.25 -18.25 -24.25
CA ALA A 196 -6.52 -17.62 -23.88
C ALA A 196 -7.65 -18.63 -23.80
N LEU A 197 -8.61 -18.46 -22.90
CA LEU A 197 -9.89 -19.18 -23.04
C LEU A 197 -10.61 -18.72 -24.30
N THR A 198 -11.19 -19.65 -25.04
CA THR A 198 -12.11 -19.32 -26.14
C THR A 198 -13.54 -19.25 -25.62
N GLY A 199 -14.42 -18.56 -26.36
CA GLY A 199 -15.84 -18.47 -26.05
C GLY A 199 -16.62 -19.80 -26.16
N LYS A 200 -15.95 -20.92 -26.45
CA LYS A 200 -16.57 -22.25 -26.57
C LYS A 200 -16.49 -23.10 -25.29
N SER A 201 -15.78 -22.60 -24.27
CA SER A 201 -15.68 -23.28 -22.98
C SER A 201 -17.05 -23.31 -22.27
N GLN A 202 -17.46 -24.48 -21.79
CA GLN A 202 -18.81 -24.68 -21.25
C GLN A 202 -18.82 -25.74 -20.14
N LEU A 203 -19.75 -25.58 -19.20
CA LEU A 203 -20.04 -26.55 -18.15
C LEU A 203 -21.34 -27.28 -18.49
N ARG A 204 -21.33 -28.61 -18.53
CA ARG A 204 -22.55 -29.40 -18.78
C ARG A 204 -22.89 -30.30 -17.59
N PRO A 205 -24.18 -30.63 -17.37
CA PRO A 205 -24.56 -31.67 -16.41
C PRO A 205 -23.97 -33.04 -16.80
N ASN A 206 -23.61 -33.84 -15.79
CA ASN A 206 -23.21 -35.24 -15.92
C ASN A 206 -23.83 -36.05 -14.75
N THR A 207 -24.12 -37.32 -14.98
CA THR A 207 -24.73 -38.24 -14.00
C THR A 207 -23.71 -39.14 -13.32
N ASN A 208 -22.46 -39.16 -13.79
CA ASN A 208 -21.37 -39.93 -13.19
C ASN A 208 -21.03 -39.42 -11.79
N ASP A 209 -20.47 -40.26 -10.91
CA ASP A 209 -20.05 -39.90 -9.54
C ASP A 209 -18.68 -39.17 -9.47
N PHE A 210 -18.19 -38.69 -10.62
CA PHE A 210 -16.89 -38.04 -10.80
C PHE A 210 -16.97 -36.75 -11.60
N VAL A 211 -16.06 -35.82 -11.30
CA VAL A 211 -15.90 -34.58 -12.08
C VAL A 211 -15.02 -34.90 -13.29
N THR A 212 -15.43 -34.46 -14.48
CA THR A 212 -14.65 -34.64 -15.71
C THR A 212 -14.28 -33.29 -16.29
N VAL A 213 -12.99 -33.08 -16.56
CA VAL A 213 -12.49 -31.89 -17.27
C VAL A 213 -11.90 -32.34 -18.60
N TRP A 214 -12.55 -31.98 -19.69
CA TRP A 214 -12.03 -32.13 -21.06
C TRP A 214 -11.40 -30.83 -21.51
N CYS A 215 -10.25 -30.92 -22.16
CA CYS A 215 -9.55 -29.76 -22.69
C CYS A 215 -9.20 -29.88 -24.17
N PHE A 216 -9.23 -28.72 -24.81
CA PHE A 216 -8.90 -28.49 -26.21
C PHE A 216 -7.94 -27.31 -26.25
N VAL A 217 -6.75 -27.49 -26.81
CA VAL A 217 -5.69 -26.47 -26.80
C VAL A 217 -5.12 -26.36 -28.20
N PHE A 218 -5.36 -25.21 -28.81
CA PHE A 218 -5.01 -24.92 -30.18
C PHE A 218 -3.82 -23.95 -30.29
N ASN A 219 -3.06 -24.08 -31.38
CA ASN A 219 -2.08 -23.07 -31.77
C ASN A 219 -2.76 -21.75 -32.18
N GLN A 220 -1.95 -20.72 -32.44
CA GLN A 220 -2.45 -19.37 -32.77
C GLN A 220 -3.32 -19.35 -34.05
N ALA A 221 -3.03 -20.22 -35.01
CA ALA A 221 -3.82 -20.36 -36.24
C ALA A 221 -5.16 -21.09 -36.01
N GLY A 222 -5.33 -21.84 -34.91
CA GLY A 222 -6.49 -22.71 -34.69
C GLY A 222 -6.48 -23.98 -35.55
N THR A 223 -5.35 -24.30 -36.20
CA THR A 223 -5.23 -25.38 -37.20
C THR A 223 -4.54 -26.62 -36.66
N ALA A 224 -3.91 -26.54 -35.49
CA ALA A 224 -3.23 -27.66 -34.85
C ALA A 224 -3.45 -27.66 -33.34
N LEU A 225 -3.39 -28.85 -32.75
CA LEU A 225 -3.46 -29.08 -31.32
C LEU A 225 -2.05 -29.07 -30.74
N VAL A 226 -1.87 -28.37 -29.62
CA VAL A 226 -0.56 -28.24 -28.95
C VAL A 226 -0.49 -29.14 -27.71
N PRO A 227 0.67 -29.74 -27.39
CA PRO A 227 0.83 -30.55 -26.19
C PRO A 227 0.91 -29.69 -24.92
N GLY A 228 0.65 -30.30 -23.76
CA GLY A 228 0.79 -29.63 -22.48
C GLY A 228 0.37 -30.48 -21.30
N THR A 229 0.18 -29.84 -20.15
CA THR A 229 -0.32 -30.47 -18.93
C THR A 229 -1.50 -29.67 -18.41
N LEU A 230 -2.65 -30.34 -18.26
CA LEU A 230 -3.83 -29.80 -17.61
C LEU A 230 -3.64 -29.91 -16.11
N ARG A 231 -3.75 -28.79 -15.37
CA ARG A 231 -3.81 -28.77 -13.91
C ARG A 231 -5.23 -28.42 -13.49
N VAL A 232 -5.78 -29.22 -12.58
CA VAL A 232 -7.06 -28.97 -11.93
C VAL A 232 -6.83 -28.76 -10.44
N THR A 233 -7.38 -27.68 -9.90
CA THR A 233 -7.38 -27.38 -8.47
C THR A 233 -8.80 -27.39 -7.92
N ARG A 234 -8.95 -27.72 -6.64
CA ARG A 234 -10.18 -27.54 -5.87
C ARG A 234 -9.87 -26.72 -4.63
N ASP A 235 -10.59 -25.62 -4.44
CA ASP A 235 -10.40 -24.68 -3.33
C ASP A 235 -8.94 -24.23 -3.17
N GLY A 236 -8.25 -24.06 -4.31
CA GLY A 236 -6.84 -23.66 -4.40
C GLY A 236 -5.82 -24.80 -4.29
N ALA A 237 -6.22 -26.01 -3.87
CA ALA A 237 -5.32 -27.16 -3.80
C ALA A 237 -5.25 -27.91 -5.14
N VAL A 238 -4.05 -28.28 -5.60
CA VAL A 238 -3.88 -29.14 -6.78
C VAL A 238 -4.42 -30.54 -6.48
N ILE A 239 -5.38 -30.99 -7.29
CA ILE A 239 -6.02 -32.30 -7.13
C ILE A 239 -5.75 -33.24 -8.31
N LYS A 240 -5.40 -32.69 -9.48
CA LYS A 240 -5.04 -33.50 -10.65
C LYS A 240 -4.11 -32.72 -11.56
N GLU A 241 -3.11 -33.41 -12.09
CA GLU A 241 -2.35 -33.00 -13.26
C GLU A 241 -2.44 -34.11 -14.30
N GLN A 242 -2.68 -33.73 -15.55
CA GLN A 242 -2.86 -34.66 -16.66
C GLN A 242 -2.08 -34.15 -17.86
N ALA A 243 -1.00 -34.84 -18.21
CA ALA A 243 -0.29 -34.60 -19.46
C ALA A 243 -1.14 -35.05 -20.65
N TYR A 244 -1.05 -34.30 -21.74
CA TYR A 244 -1.75 -34.57 -22.98
C TYR A 244 -0.87 -34.22 -24.19
N SER A 245 -1.09 -34.92 -25.30
CA SER A 245 -0.36 -34.68 -26.53
C SER A 245 -1.06 -33.65 -27.43
N GLY A 246 -0.28 -33.03 -28.30
CA GLY A 246 -0.80 -32.28 -29.44
C GLY A 246 -1.10 -33.21 -30.62
N GLY A 247 -1.35 -32.62 -31.78
CA GLY A 247 -1.62 -33.36 -33.00
C GLY A 247 -2.13 -32.48 -34.13
N THR A 248 -1.97 -32.96 -35.35
CA THR A 248 -2.49 -32.34 -36.58
C THR A 248 -3.64 -33.12 -37.19
N GLU A 249 -3.96 -34.30 -36.63
CA GLU A 249 -5.06 -35.14 -37.11
C GLU A 249 -6.34 -34.86 -36.31
N PRO A 250 -7.52 -34.81 -36.96
CA PRO A 250 -8.79 -34.88 -36.24
C PRO A 250 -8.82 -36.19 -35.45
N ALA A 251 -9.22 -36.14 -34.18
CA ALA A 251 -9.33 -37.35 -33.38
C ALA A 251 -10.36 -38.26 -34.06
N ARG A 252 -9.91 -39.43 -34.55
CA ARG A 252 -10.81 -40.44 -35.10
C ARG A 252 -11.65 -40.97 -33.95
N GLY A 253 -12.86 -40.44 -33.84
CA GLY A 253 -13.76 -40.66 -32.72
C GLY A 253 -14.16 -42.11 -32.56
N ASP A 254 -14.34 -42.50 -31.29
CA ASP A 254 -15.09 -43.69 -30.90
C ASP A 254 -16.40 -43.79 -31.69
N SER A 255 -16.78 -45.03 -32.02
CA SER A 255 -18.02 -45.34 -32.75
C SER A 255 -19.24 -44.83 -31.98
N GLY A 256 -19.71 -43.63 -32.33
CA GLY A 256 -20.85 -42.98 -31.68
C GLY A 256 -20.83 -41.45 -31.69
N TYR A 257 -19.69 -40.81 -31.97
CA TYR A 257 -19.60 -39.34 -32.13
C TYR A 257 -19.22 -38.97 -33.57
N PRO A 258 -19.89 -37.98 -34.20
CA PRO A 258 -19.51 -37.50 -35.53
C PRO A 258 -18.04 -37.03 -35.49
N SER A 259 -17.28 -37.42 -36.50
CA SER A 259 -15.82 -37.34 -36.61
C SER A 259 -15.27 -35.91 -36.78
N GLU A 260 -15.76 -34.94 -36.00
CA GLU A 260 -15.51 -33.51 -36.26
C GLU A 260 -14.81 -32.77 -35.12
N PHE A 261 -14.45 -33.44 -34.02
CA PHE A 261 -13.73 -32.79 -32.91
C PHE A 261 -12.23 -33.11 -32.97
N LEU A 262 -11.43 -32.10 -33.37
CA LEU A 262 -10.01 -32.05 -33.02
C LEU A 262 -9.92 -32.08 -31.49
N TYR A 263 -9.43 -33.16 -30.88
CA TYR A 263 -9.26 -33.30 -29.44
C TYR A 263 -7.81 -33.62 -29.12
N ASN A 264 -7.25 -32.98 -28.08
CA ASN A 264 -5.90 -33.28 -27.59
C ASN A 264 -5.88 -34.65 -26.92
N PRO A 265 -5.21 -35.68 -27.48
CA PRO A 265 -5.23 -37.01 -26.88
C PRO A 265 -4.71 -36.98 -25.44
N GLY A 266 -5.51 -37.51 -24.51
CA GLY A 266 -5.20 -37.52 -23.08
C GLY A 266 -5.51 -36.23 -22.32
N CYS A 267 -6.08 -35.20 -22.96
CA CYS A 267 -6.49 -33.94 -22.32
C CYS A 267 -7.82 -34.10 -21.56
N LYS A 268 -7.85 -35.05 -20.63
CA LYS A 268 -9.02 -35.45 -19.85
C LYS A 268 -8.61 -35.75 -18.42
N ALA A 269 -9.12 -34.96 -17.48
CA ALA A 269 -8.95 -35.20 -16.05
C ALA A 269 -10.26 -35.71 -15.43
N GLU A 270 -10.23 -36.92 -14.89
CA GLU A 270 -11.32 -37.48 -14.08
C GLU A 270 -10.93 -37.43 -12.60
N ILE A 271 -11.82 -36.89 -11.77
CA ILE A 271 -11.62 -36.66 -10.34
C ILE A 271 -12.69 -37.40 -9.56
N GLN A 272 -12.26 -38.35 -8.74
CA GLN A 272 -13.09 -39.20 -7.91
C GLN A 272 -12.67 -39.08 -6.43
N PRO A 273 -13.63 -39.03 -5.48
CA PRO A 273 -15.07 -38.82 -5.71
C PRO A 273 -15.35 -37.39 -6.16
N ALA A 274 -16.52 -37.14 -6.74
CA ALA A 274 -16.95 -35.77 -7.00
C ALA A 274 -17.32 -35.06 -5.69
N LEU A 275 -16.42 -34.20 -5.23
CA LEU A 275 -16.61 -33.40 -4.02
C LEU A 275 -17.16 -32.02 -4.38
N ASN A 276 -18.06 -31.50 -3.54
CA ASN A 276 -18.49 -30.11 -3.65
C ASN A 276 -17.28 -29.18 -3.46
N GLY A 277 -17.28 -28.05 -4.17
CA GLY A 277 -16.23 -27.05 -4.05
C GLY A 277 -16.07 -26.20 -5.31
N ASN A 278 -15.14 -25.25 -5.25
CA ASN A 278 -14.76 -24.43 -6.38
C ASN A 278 -13.57 -25.06 -7.09
N TYR A 279 -13.77 -25.39 -8.36
CA TYR A 279 -12.76 -25.99 -9.21
C TYR A 279 -12.20 -24.95 -10.16
N SER A 280 -10.91 -25.09 -10.45
CA SER A 280 -10.23 -24.30 -11.46
C SER A 280 -9.41 -25.23 -12.34
N ALA A 281 -9.39 -24.98 -13.64
CA ALA A 281 -8.59 -25.71 -14.59
C ALA A 281 -7.79 -24.76 -15.48
N PHE A 282 -6.52 -25.09 -15.71
CA PHE A 282 -5.59 -24.29 -16.50
C PHE A 282 -4.42 -25.15 -17.00
N ILE A 283 -3.69 -24.65 -18.00
CA ILE A 283 -2.54 -25.32 -18.59
C ILE A 283 -1.27 -24.89 -17.86
N ILE A 284 -0.38 -25.85 -17.62
CA ILE A 284 0.96 -25.62 -17.09
C ILE A 284 2.04 -26.10 -18.07
N GLN A 285 3.18 -25.42 -18.09
CA GLN A 285 4.41 -25.84 -18.77
C GLN A 285 5.59 -25.53 -17.84
N GLY A 286 6.48 -26.49 -17.61
CA GLY A 286 7.60 -26.32 -16.66
C GLY A 286 7.14 -25.99 -15.22
N GLY A 287 5.96 -26.46 -14.82
CA GLY A 287 5.36 -26.19 -13.50
C GLY A 287 4.67 -24.82 -13.36
N GLN A 288 4.82 -23.92 -14.32
CA GLN A 288 4.22 -22.58 -14.35
C GLN A 288 2.89 -22.58 -15.11
N GLN A 289 1.93 -21.79 -14.65
CA GLN A 289 0.68 -21.57 -15.37
C GLN A 289 0.94 -20.78 -16.66
N VAL A 290 0.41 -21.28 -17.77
CA VAL A 290 0.57 -20.67 -19.11
C VAL A 290 -0.76 -20.39 -19.81
N SER A 291 -1.91 -20.59 -19.16
CA SER A 291 -3.21 -20.24 -19.72
C SER A 291 -4.08 -19.41 -18.78
N ASP A 292 -5.08 -18.75 -19.34
CA ASP A 292 -6.23 -18.25 -18.58
C ASP A 292 -6.88 -19.40 -17.78
N VAL A 293 -7.48 -19.07 -16.63
CA VAL A 293 -8.10 -20.05 -15.72
C VAL A 293 -9.58 -20.19 -16.02
N PHE A 294 -10.06 -21.41 -16.20
CA PHE A 294 -11.49 -21.72 -16.22
C PHE A 294 -11.96 -22.12 -14.82
N ASN A 295 -12.84 -21.32 -14.23
CA ASN A 295 -13.41 -21.58 -12.90
C ASN A 295 -14.82 -22.14 -13.01
N PHE A 296 -15.15 -23.15 -12.22
CA PHE A 296 -16.48 -23.73 -12.15
C PHE A 296 -16.77 -24.28 -10.75
N THR A 297 -18.03 -24.36 -10.36
CA THR A 297 -18.44 -24.89 -9.06
C THR A 297 -19.14 -26.23 -9.23
N VAL A 298 -18.83 -27.17 -8.34
CA VAL A 298 -19.53 -28.45 -8.22
C VAL A 298 -20.33 -28.42 -6.92
N SER A 299 -21.63 -28.66 -7.00
CA SER A 299 -22.55 -28.64 -5.86
C SER A 299 -23.68 -29.66 -6.04
N GLY A 300 -23.89 -30.55 -5.06
CA GLY A 300 -24.99 -31.53 -5.04
C GLY A 300 -24.67 -32.83 -5.79
N VAL A 301 -25.69 -33.50 -6.34
CA VAL A 301 -25.54 -34.77 -7.11
C VAL A 301 -25.20 -34.51 -8.59
N THR A 302 -25.25 -33.24 -9.02
CA THR A 302 -24.98 -32.88 -10.42
C THR A 302 -23.48 -32.70 -10.62
N ASN A 303 -22.80 -33.82 -10.81
CA ASN A 303 -21.41 -33.79 -11.24
C ASN A 303 -21.34 -33.17 -12.62
N ARG A 304 -20.37 -32.29 -12.84
CA ARG A 304 -20.30 -31.48 -14.05
C ARG A 304 -19.18 -31.98 -14.94
N ILE A 305 -19.42 -32.01 -16.24
CA ILE A 305 -18.36 -32.10 -17.24
C ILE A 305 -17.99 -30.67 -17.66
N ALA A 306 -16.75 -30.27 -17.41
CA ALA A 306 -16.19 -29.03 -17.92
C ALA A 306 -15.53 -29.34 -19.27
N ILE A 307 -15.97 -28.66 -20.32
CA ILE A 307 -15.38 -28.73 -21.65
C ILE A 307 -14.70 -27.38 -21.87
N ILE A 308 -13.38 -27.37 -21.91
CA ILE A 308 -12.61 -26.13 -21.87
C ILE A 308 -11.76 -26.04 -23.13
N GLU A 309 -11.84 -24.88 -23.78
CA GLU A 309 -11.09 -24.62 -25.01
C GLU A 309 -10.17 -23.42 -24.80
N TRP A 310 -8.90 -23.63 -25.14
CA TRP A 310 -7.86 -22.63 -25.12
C TRP A 310 -7.23 -22.45 -26.51
N LYS A 311 -6.80 -21.22 -26.80
CA LYS A 311 -6.08 -20.87 -28.02
C LYS A 311 -4.86 -20.02 -27.71
N GLU A 312 -3.74 -20.30 -28.38
CA GLU A 312 -2.51 -19.51 -28.24
C GLU A 312 -2.73 -18.05 -28.68
N LYS A 313 -2.22 -17.10 -27.89
CA LYS A 313 -2.30 -15.65 -28.14
C LYS A 313 -1.18 -15.20 -29.09
#